data_AF-A0A2E8KP90-F1
#
_entry.id   AF-A0A2E8KP90-F1
#
_cell.length_a   1.000
_cell.length_b   1.000
_cell.length_c   1.000
_cell.angle_alpha   90.00
_cell.angle_beta   90.00
_cell.angle_gamma   90.00
#
_symmetry.space_group_name_H-M   'P 1'
#
loop_
_entity.id
_entity.type
_entity.pdbx_description
1 polymer ?
#
loop_
_entity_poly.entity_id
_entity_poly.type
_entity_poly.pdbx_seq_one_letter_code
_entity_poly.pdbx_strand_id
1 'polypeptide(L)'
;MQQSPLANDFKEKRVQHSSFARRQIQQWVMKCRAVNRSATVAVFLGALVCIVFVEGLSFAATPRSGRFLDRLLRATEVTPQLISVPVPRPPTTSERRAGQKKLLSVPAEEEKKPIVSADIYSWESFVRFAEGFQNVGEHVVRVAVDPSYSPDDKPQFEPIFDASELAVIEEQRALSSAGRASERTQTPIRATSISSNPYASKKSIGAMPPKSPRLQRLRVRIAQTLATYQRRPMNTSHHSPWEIMHGFVGFGIPTKIRAGGPRGELVNAIGWMNSGGRCRGQVMLTVRDNKPHALYGVGLQGHSAQYLAILAQCRVSAKSPLLLDGQNFTVANLIEDEKLNCRSGTELTFALIGLAHYLPTDAVWRSSDGEMWSLDRLMQEEINQPIRTAPCGGTHRLFSLAYGCQRRLRATGKLDGVYQRANIYVREYQNLTLRRLQNRDGSFSTEWFKYPDDRDDDVDRKVQTTGHILEWLVASLDQERLYENRIIAAAEFIATALAREPGRNWKDGPLGHALHSLSIYQERVWGVVLPGNVVAFTGPMKAAVTVGLARSDEEIRQATLPNNDKTRQ
;
A
#
# COMPACT_ATOMS: atom_id res chain seq x y z
N MET A 1 53.49 -55.89 -29.81
CA MET A 1 52.70 -56.35 -28.66
C MET A 1 51.38 -55.58 -28.65
N GLN A 2 50.29 -56.33 -28.84
CA GLN A 2 48.87 -56.06 -28.58
C GLN A 2 48.19 -54.76 -29.07
N GLN A 3 47.41 -54.96 -30.14
CA GLN A 3 46.18 -54.23 -30.45
C GLN A 3 45.09 -54.53 -29.40
N SER A 4 44.24 -53.53 -29.10
CA SER A 4 43.00 -53.67 -28.33
C SER A 4 41.80 -53.34 -29.25
N PRO A 5 40.78 -54.22 -29.38
CA PRO A 5 39.72 -54.10 -30.36
C PRO A 5 38.43 -53.55 -29.74
N LEU A 6 38.19 -52.24 -29.76
CA LEU A 6 36.92 -51.66 -29.30
C LEU A 6 36.39 -50.49 -30.16
N ALA A 7 37.01 -50.19 -31.31
CA ALA A 7 36.61 -49.06 -32.15
C ALA A 7 35.73 -49.42 -33.37
N ASN A 8 35.56 -50.71 -33.70
CA ASN A 8 34.84 -51.12 -34.91
C ASN A 8 33.39 -51.59 -34.67
N ASP A 9 32.95 -51.88 -33.44
CA ASP A 9 31.57 -52.35 -33.16
C ASP A 9 30.53 -51.22 -33.03
N PHE A 10 30.98 -49.95 -32.99
CA PHE A 10 30.09 -48.78 -32.85
C PHE A 10 29.63 -48.16 -34.18
N LYS A 11 30.25 -48.52 -35.31
CA LYS A 11 29.84 -48.00 -36.63
C LYS A 11 28.79 -48.88 -37.32
N GLU A 12 28.79 -50.20 -37.11
CA GLU A 12 27.78 -51.09 -37.72
C GLU A 12 26.40 -51.01 -37.05
N LYS A 13 26.33 -50.84 -35.73
CA LYS A 13 25.04 -50.67 -35.01
C LYS A 13 24.31 -49.36 -35.35
N ARG A 14 25.01 -48.33 -35.82
CA ARG A 14 24.39 -47.03 -36.17
C ARG A 14 23.72 -47.05 -37.56
N VAL A 15 24.19 -47.90 -38.47
CA VAL A 15 23.65 -47.98 -39.84
C VAL A 15 22.41 -48.86 -39.90
N GLN A 16 22.36 -49.98 -39.14
CA GLN A 16 21.18 -50.85 -39.10
C GLN A 16 19.96 -50.20 -38.42
N HIS A 17 20.15 -49.45 -37.32
CA HIS A 17 19.05 -48.76 -36.63
C HIS A 17 18.41 -47.62 -37.46
N SER A 18 19.16 -46.95 -38.35
CA SER A 18 18.60 -45.87 -39.19
C SER A 18 17.71 -46.39 -40.32
N SER A 19 17.98 -47.61 -40.82
CA SER A 19 17.22 -48.23 -41.92
C SER A 19 15.87 -48.81 -41.44
N PHE A 20 15.81 -49.31 -40.21
CA PHE A 20 14.59 -49.81 -39.58
C PHE A 20 13.64 -48.67 -39.19
N ALA A 21 14.20 -47.57 -38.64
CA ALA A 21 13.43 -46.37 -38.31
C ALA A 21 12.83 -45.69 -39.56
N ARG A 22 13.58 -45.62 -40.67
CA ARG A 22 13.05 -45.05 -41.94
C ARG A 22 11.94 -45.90 -42.56
N ARG A 23 12.00 -47.23 -42.50
CA ARG A 23 10.92 -48.12 -42.99
C ARG A 23 9.66 -48.04 -42.13
N GLN A 24 9.77 -47.91 -40.81
CA GLN A 24 8.61 -47.70 -39.94
C GLN A 24 7.95 -46.33 -40.14
N ILE A 25 8.74 -45.27 -40.36
CA ILE A 25 8.20 -43.93 -40.62
C ILE A 25 7.47 -43.88 -41.98
N GLN A 26 7.97 -44.54 -43.02
CA GLN A 26 7.27 -44.60 -44.31
C GLN A 26 5.97 -45.43 -44.27
N GLN A 27 5.93 -46.52 -43.49
CA GLN A 27 4.70 -47.29 -43.29
C GLN A 27 3.68 -46.57 -42.38
N TRP A 28 4.13 -45.71 -41.46
CA TRP A 28 3.26 -44.90 -40.61
C TRP A 28 2.65 -43.71 -41.39
N VAL A 29 3.43 -43.04 -42.24
CA VAL A 29 2.96 -41.92 -43.08
C VAL A 29 1.90 -42.37 -44.11
N MET A 30 1.98 -43.60 -44.61
CA MET A 30 0.95 -44.16 -45.51
C MET A 30 -0.34 -44.53 -44.77
N LYS A 31 -0.28 -44.91 -43.49
CA LYS A 31 -1.45 -45.20 -42.65
C LYS A 31 -2.18 -43.95 -42.15
N CYS A 32 -1.51 -42.80 -42.09
CA CYS A 32 -2.11 -41.52 -41.66
C CYS A 32 -2.78 -40.71 -42.78
N ARG A 33 -2.88 -41.23 -44.01
CA ARG A 33 -3.67 -40.61 -45.10
C ARG A 33 -5.14 -41.04 -45.12
N ALA A 34 -5.54 -41.96 -44.26
CA ALA A 34 -6.94 -42.27 -44.01
C ALA A 34 -7.23 -41.99 -42.53
N VAL A 35 -8.35 -41.32 -42.26
CA VAL A 35 -8.92 -40.97 -40.94
C VAL A 35 -8.63 -39.54 -40.43
N ASN A 36 -9.74 -38.80 -40.33
CA ASN A 36 -10.04 -37.41 -39.92
C ASN A 36 -9.03 -36.55 -39.12
N ARG A 37 -8.97 -35.27 -39.51
CA ARG A 37 -8.02 -34.20 -39.12
C ARG A 37 -8.23 -33.51 -37.76
N SER A 38 -9.13 -33.95 -36.87
CA SER A 38 -9.44 -33.18 -35.64
C SER A 38 -8.79 -33.68 -34.35
N ALA A 39 -8.11 -34.83 -34.36
CA ALA A 39 -7.45 -35.39 -33.16
C ALA A 39 -5.95 -35.09 -33.07
N THR A 40 -5.35 -34.51 -34.13
CA THR A 40 -3.89 -34.36 -34.22
C THR A 40 -3.38 -33.09 -33.52
N VAL A 41 -4.19 -32.05 -33.34
CA VAL A 41 -3.71 -30.77 -32.75
C VAL A 41 -3.50 -30.87 -31.23
N ALA A 42 -4.29 -31.69 -30.52
CA ALA A 42 -4.18 -31.84 -29.06
C ALA A 42 -2.93 -32.64 -28.62
N VAL A 43 -2.43 -33.56 -29.46
CA VAL A 43 -1.24 -34.37 -29.15
C VAL A 43 0.06 -33.60 -29.41
N PHE A 44 0.08 -32.69 -30.39
CA PHE A 44 1.27 -31.86 -30.68
C PHE A 44 1.53 -30.77 -29.64
N LEU A 45 0.50 -30.20 -29.00
CA LEU A 45 0.66 -29.23 -27.91
C LEU A 45 1.15 -29.86 -26.60
N GLY A 46 0.75 -31.11 -26.31
CA GLY A 46 1.24 -31.84 -25.14
C GLY A 46 2.72 -32.27 -25.26
N ALA A 47 3.18 -32.63 -26.46
CA ALA A 47 4.57 -33.05 -26.67
C ALA A 47 5.58 -31.89 -26.68
N LEU A 48 5.17 -30.68 -27.08
CA LEU A 48 6.05 -29.51 -27.08
C LEU A 48 6.36 -29.00 -25.66
N VAL A 49 5.43 -29.18 -24.72
CA VAL A 49 5.59 -28.80 -23.30
C VAL A 49 6.54 -29.76 -22.55
N CYS A 50 6.63 -31.02 -22.99
CA CYS A 50 7.57 -31.99 -22.39
C CYS A 50 9.01 -31.87 -22.93
N ILE A 51 9.23 -31.33 -24.13
CA ILE A 51 10.57 -31.14 -24.70
C ILE A 51 11.27 -29.89 -24.13
N VAL A 52 10.52 -28.85 -23.76
CA VAL A 52 11.09 -27.66 -23.09
C VAL A 52 11.47 -27.94 -21.62
N PHE A 53 10.89 -28.96 -20.98
CA PHE A 53 11.23 -29.35 -19.60
C PHE A 53 12.42 -30.32 -19.47
N VAL A 54 12.85 -30.97 -20.56
CA VAL A 54 13.93 -31.97 -20.52
C VAL A 54 15.27 -31.43 -21.07
N GLU A 55 15.29 -30.34 -21.85
CA GLU A 55 16.54 -29.67 -22.28
C GLU A 55 16.94 -28.44 -21.43
N GLY A 56 16.13 -28.03 -20.46
CA GLY A 56 16.44 -26.94 -19.51
C GLY A 56 17.37 -27.31 -18.35
N LEU A 57 17.82 -28.57 -18.25
CA LEU A 57 18.60 -29.10 -17.12
C LEU A 57 20.05 -29.47 -17.46
N SER A 58 20.64 -28.96 -18.56
CA SER A 58 22.03 -29.29 -18.94
C SER A 58 22.90 -28.14 -19.47
N PHE A 59 22.63 -26.89 -19.08
CA PHE A 59 23.59 -25.78 -19.25
C PHE A 59 23.69 -24.90 -18.00
N ALA A 60 24.29 -25.43 -16.95
CA ALA A 60 24.89 -24.62 -15.89
C ALA A 60 26.33 -24.28 -16.28
N ALA A 61 26.56 -23.03 -16.67
CA ALA A 61 27.90 -22.52 -16.93
C ALA A 61 28.74 -22.54 -15.64
N THR A 62 29.95 -23.07 -15.75
CA THR A 62 30.97 -23.14 -14.70
C THR A 62 31.47 -21.74 -14.33
N PRO A 63 31.53 -21.36 -13.03
CA PRO A 63 32.17 -20.11 -12.62
C PRO A 63 33.70 -20.28 -12.59
N ARG A 64 34.41 -19.37 -13.27
CA ARG A 64 35.86 -19.21 -13.13
C ARG A 64 36.21 -18.75 -11.71
N SER A 65 37.24 -19.41 -11.20
CA SER A 65 37.87 -19.31 -9.89
C SER A 65 38.31 -17.91 -9.46
N GLY A 66 38.07 -17.60 -8.18
CA GLY A 66 38.77 -16.55 -7.43
C GLY A 66 37.91 -15.99 -6.31
N ARG A 67 38.35 -16.15 -5.05
CA ARG A 67 37.74 -15.65 -3.79
C ARG A 67 36.79 -16.57 -3.00
N PHE A 68 37.07 -17.88 -2.98
CA PHE A 68 36.43 -18.79 -2.00
C PHE A 68 37.09 -18.73 -0.61
N LEU A 69 38.36 -18.31 -0.50
CA LEU A 69 39.09 -18.30 0.78
C LEU A 69 38.91 -17.01 1.62
N ASP A 70 38.45 -15.90 1.04
CA ASP A 70 38.18 -14.65 1.80
C ASP A 70 36.85 -14.68 2.58
N ARG A 71 36.02 -15.70 2.36
CA ARG A 71 34.71 -15.87 3.00
C ARG A 71 34.74 -16.80 4.22
N LEU A 72 35.90 -17.41 4.52
CA LEU A 72 36.06 -18.34 5.64
C LEU A 72 36.51 -17.66 6.95
N LEU A 73 36.84 -16.37 6.93
CA LEU A 73 37.42 -15.65 8.09
C LEU A 73 36.68 -14.36 8.49
N ARG A 74 35.35 -14.25 8.29
CA ARG A 74 34.56 -13.20 8.96
C ARG A 74 33.46 -13.79 9.83
N ALA A 75 33.44 -13.27 11.05
CA ALA A 75 32.69 -13.73 12.21
C ALA A 75 31.16 -13.66 12.01
N THR A 76 30.52 -14.76 12.42
CA THR A 76 29.14 -14.92 12.93
C THR A 76 28.17 -13.76 12.75
N GLU A 77 27.31 -13.84 11.73
CA GLU A 77 25.98 -13.22 11.73
C GLU A 77 24.98 -14.15 12.43
N VAL A 78 24.22 -13.59 13.38
CA VAL A 78 23.18 -14.30 14.13
C VAL A 78 21.91 -14.39 13.29
N THR A 79 21.52 -15.62 12.95
CA THR A 79 20.22 -15.96 12.37
C THR A 79 19.10 -15.62 13.36
N PRO A 80 18.05 -14.87 13.00
CA PRO A 80 16.92 -14.66 13.91
C PRO A 80 16.15 -15.97 14.10
N GLN A 81 16.03 -16.42 15.36
CA GLN A 81 15.28 -17.61 15.71
C GLN A 81 13.76 -17.36 15.63
N LEU A 82 13.06 -18.31 15.01
CA LEU A 82 11.60 -18.41 14.96
C LEU A 82 11.03 -18.65 16.37
N ILE A 83 10.05 -17.86 16.79
CA ILE A 83 9.22 -18.15 17.98
C ILE A 83 8.14 -19.15 17.55
N SER A 84 8.14 -20.35 18.13
CA SER A 84 7.10 -21.38 17.92
C SER A 84 5.81 -21.00 18.67
N VAL A 85 4.68 -20.93 17.95
CA VAL A 85 3.34 -20.69 18.53
C VAL A 85 2.69 -22.04 18.89
N PRO A 86 2.09 -22.22 20.10
CA PRO A 86 1.39 -23.45 20.45
C PRO A 86 0.06 -23.62 19.69
N VAL A 87 -0.23 -24.85 19.27
CA VAL A 87 -1.52 -25.23 18.67
C VAL A 87 -2.61 -25.28 19.75
N PRO A 88 -3.81 -24.70 19.54
CA PRO A 88 -4.87 -24.69 20.55
C PRO A 88 -5.47 -26.08 20.80
N ARG A 89 -5.78 -26.37 22.08
CA ARG A 89 -6.43 -27.62 22.50
C ARG A 89 -7.92 -27.63 22.15
N PRO A 90 -8.51 -28.79 21.83
CA PRO A 90 -9.94 -28.90 21.59
C PRO A 90 -10.77 -28.58 22.86
N PRO A 91 -11.99 -28.03 22.69
CA PRO A 91 -12.83 -27.56 23.79
C PRO A 91 -13.38 -28.72 24.62
N THR A 92 -13.49 -28.46 25.92
CA THR A 92 -13.97 -29.37 26.95
C THR A 92 -15.49 -29.57 26.91
N THR A 93 -15.95 -30.66 27.50
CA THR A 93 -17.38 -31.04 27.53
C THR A 93 -18.25 -30.02 28.27
N SER A 94 -17.68 -29.26 29.22
CA SER A 94 -18.35 -28.16 29.92
C SER A 94 -18.56 -26.95 29.00
N GLU A 95 -17.57 -26.61 28.16
CA GLU A 95 -17.66 -25.52 27.18
C GLU A 95 -18.70 -25.83 26.09
N ARG A 96 -18.85 -27.10 25.68
CA ARG A 96 -19.91 -27.53 24.74
C ARG A 96 -21.32 -27.40 25.33
N ARG A 97 -21.51 -27.68 26.62
CA ARG A 97 -22.81 -27.59 27.30
C ARG A 97 -23.26 -26.14 27.54
N ALA A 98 -22.33 -25.21 27.73
CA ALA A 98 -22.64 -23.79 27.87
C ALA A 98 -23.19 -23.18 26.56
N GLY A 99 -22.72 -23.65 25.41
CA GLY A 99 -23.20 -23.22 24.09
C GLY A 99 -24.64 -23.65 23.77
N GLN A 100 -25.07 -24.82 24.24
CA GLN A 100 -26.44 -25.32 24.00
C GLN A 100 -27.51 -24.58 24.82
N LYS A 101 -27.17 -24.04 25.99
CA LYS A 101 -28.14 -23.34 26.86
C LYS A 101 -28.53 -21.94 26.36
N LYS A 102 -27.76 -21.36 25.42
CA LYS A 102 -27.99 -19.99 24.91
C LYS A 102 -28.89 -19.93 23.67
N LEU A 103 -29.28 -21.08 23.11
CA LEU A 103 -30.12 -21.17 21.91
C LEU A 103 -31.63 -21.23 22.18
N LEU A 104 -32.08 -21.27 23.44
CA LEU A 104 -33.48 -21.57 23.81
C LEU A 104 -34.24 -20.42 24.49
N SER A 105 -33.75 -19.18 24.46
CA SER A 105 -34.44 -18.07 25.12
C SER A 105 -34.27 -16.71 24.42
N VAL A 106 -35.03 -16.49 23.34
CA VAL A 106 -35.45 -15.13 22.89
C VAL A 106 -36.80 -15.23 22.17
N PRO A 107 -37.89 -14.56 22.64
CA PRO A 107 -39.12 -14.38 21.87
C PRO A 107 -39.02 -13.18 20.91
N ALA A 108 -39.74 -13.26 19.79
CA ALA A 108 -39.77 -12.26 18.73
C ALA A 108 -40.81 -11.16 19.00
N GLU A 109 -40.41 -9.88 18.87
CA GLU A 109 -41.32 -8.75 18.69
C GLU A 109 -40.88 -7.92 17.46
N GLU A 110 -41.86 -7.60 16.62
CA GLU A 110 -41.74 -6.79 15.41
C GLU A 110 -41.73 -5.30 15.76
N GLU A 111 -40.73 -4.55 15.27
CA GLU A 111 -40.71 -3.09 15.31
C GLU A 111 -40.65 -2.49 13.89
N LYS A 112 -41.67 -1.69 13.55
CA LYS A 112 -41.86 -1.00 12.27
C LYS A 112 -40.76 0.04 12.03
N LYS A 113 -40.07 -0.06 10.88
CA LYS A 113 -39.15 0.98 10.36
C LYS A 113 -39.91 2.11 9.65
N PRO A 114 -39.48 3.38 9.79
CA PRO A 114 -39.97 4.47 8.96
C PRO A 114 -39.35 4.39 7.55
N ILE A 115 -40.21 4.62 6.55
CA ILE A 115 -39.89 4.65 5.13
C ILE A 115 -39.26 6.01 4.80
N VAL A 116 -38.06 6.01 4.25
CA VAL A 116 -37.47 7.15 3.52
C VAL A 116 -37.19 6.65 2.11
N SER A 117 -37.81 7.29 1.12
CA SER A 117 -37.76 6.95 -0.30
C SER A 117 -36.31 6.92 -0.81
N ALA A 118 -35.87 5.73 -1.21
CA ALA A 118 -34.64 5.52 -1.94
C ALA A 118 -35.01 5.32 -3.41
N ASP A 119 -34.76 6.30 -4.27
CA ASP A 119 -34.70 6.09 -5.71
C ASP A 119 -33.78 7.15 -6.32
N ILE A 120 -32.51 6.77 -6.50
CA ILE A 120 -31.61 7.44 -7.46
C ILE A 120 -31.04 6.41 -8.46
N TYR A 121 -31.34 5.12 -8.33
CA TYR A 121 -30.90 4.11 -9.31
C TYR A 121 -31.98 3.04 -9.46
N SER A 122 -32.65 3.03 -10.61
CA SER A 122 -33.62 1.98 -10.93
C SER A 122 -32.89 0.64 -11.14
N TRP A 123 -33.56 -0.46 -10.82
CA TRP A 123 -33.06 -1.81 -11.09
C TRP A 123 -32.75 -2.03 -12.59
N GLU A 124 -33.50 -1.36 -13.46
CA GLU A 124 -33.29 -1.38 -14.90
C GLU A 124 -31.97 -0.72 -15.31
N SER A 125 -31.57 0.38 -14.64
CA SER A 125 -30.26 1.02 -14.84
C SER A 125 -29.09 0.11 -14.44
N PHE A 126 -29.27 -0.69 -13.38
CA PHE A 126 -28.27 -1.65 -12.92
C PHE A 126 -28.14 -2.85 -13.88
N VAL A 127 -29.26 -3.39 -14.37
CA VAL A 127 -29.27 -4.49 -15.35
C VAL A 127 -28.59 -4.06 -16.66
N ARG A 128 -28.90 -2.87 -17.18
CA ARG A 128 -28.23 -2.32 -18.38
C ARG A 128 -26.73 -2.12 -18.19
N PHE A 129 -26.31 -1.70 -17.00
CA PHE A 129 -24.88 -1.58 -16.65
C PHE A 129 -24.18 -2.96 -16.63
N ALA A 130 -24.82 -3.97 -16.03
CA ALA A 130 -24.27 -5.33 -15.97
C ALA A 130 -24.17 -5.98 -17.36
N GLU A 131 -25.19 -5.81 -18.21
CA GLU A 131 -25.19 -6.29 -19.59
C GLU A 131 -24.11 -5.59 -20.44
N GLY A 132 -23.93 -4.27 -20.26
CA GLY A 132 -22.84 -3.52 -20.90
C GLY A 132 -21.45 -4.05 -20.52
N PHE A 133 -21.25 -4.45 -19.27
CA PHE A 133 -19.99 -5.01 -18.80
C PHE A 133 -19.72 -6.41 -19.37
N GLN A 134 -20.77 -7.23 -19.50
CA GLN A 134 -20.68 -8.56 -20.14
C GLN A 134 -20.36 -8.45 -21.63
N ASN A 135 -21.00 -7.52 -22.35
CA ASN A 135 -20.74 -7.29 -23.78
C ASN A 135 -19.30 -6.80 -24.04
N VAL A 136 -18.76 -5.96 -23.16
CA VAL A 136 -17.35 -5.55 -23.21
C VAL A 136 -16.43 -6.75 -22.94
N GLY A 137 -16.76 -7.60 -21.95
CA GLY A 137 -16.04 -8.83 -21.66
C GLY A 137 -15.99 -9.78 -22.86
N GLU A 138 -17.12 -10.03 -23.51
CA GLU A 138 -17.18 -10.89 -24.70
C GLU A 138 -16.42 -10.29 -25.90
N HIS A 139 -16.51 -8.97 -26.10
CA HIS A 139 -15.78 -8.30 -27.17
C HIS A 139 -14.27 -8.42 -26.98
N VAL A 140 -13.78 -8.19 -25.75
CA VAL A 140 -12.36 -8.34 -25.40
C VAL A 140 -11.89 -9.79 -25.58
N VAL A 141 -12.72 -10.76 -25.20
CA VAL A 141 -12.41 -12.19 -25.42
C VAL A 141 -12.36 -12.52 -26.91
N ARG A 142 -13.28 -12.00 -27.73
CA ARG A 142 -13.27 -12.26 -29.19
C ARG A 142 -12.10 -11.59 -29.90
N VAL A 143 -11.76 -10.35 -29.56
CA VAL A 143 -10.57 -9.66 -30.11
C VAL A 143 -9.28 -10.37 -29.69
N ALA A 144 -9.24 -10.98 -28.51
CA ALA A 144 -8.09 -11.75 -28.04
C ALA A 144 -7.92 -13.09 -28.79
N VAL A 145 -9.01 -13.65 -29.34
CA VAL A 145 -9.02 -14.91 -30.09
C VAL A 145 -8.86 -14.67 -31.60
N ASP A 146 -9.41 -13.57 -32.12
CA ASP A 146 -9.26 -13.12 -33.51
C ASP A 146 -8.94 -11.61 -33.56
N PRO A 147 -7.65 -11.24 -33.73
CA PRO A 147 -7.23 -9.84 -33.81
C PRO A 147 -7.76 -9.08 -35.04
N SER A 148 -8.35 -9.78 -36.02
CA SER A 148 -8.95 -9.18 -37.22
C SER A 148 -10.45 -8.90 -37.07
N TYR A 149 -11.05 -9.30 -35.94
CA TYR A 149 -12.45 -9.04 -35.63
C TYR A 149 -12.73 -7.55 -35.49
N SER A 150 -13.59 -7.02 -36.37
CA SER A 150 -14.15 -5.67 -36.28
C SER A 150 -15.68 -5.78 -36.41
N PRO A 151 -16.48 -5.34 -35.42
CA PRO A 151 -17.92 -5.42 -35.52
C PRO A 151 -18.46 -4.36 -36.51
N ASP A 152 -19.40 -4.76 -37.37
CA ASP A 152 -19.94 -3.91 -38.45
C ASP A 152 -21.01 -2.90 -38.01
N ASP A 153 -21.43 -2.89 -36.73
CA ASP A 153 -22.47 -1.97 -36.26
C ASP A 153 -21.92 -0.84 -35.39
N LYS A 154 -22.33 0.39 -35.71
CA LYS A 154 -22.16 1.56 -34.83
C LYS A 154 -22.73 1.19 -33.45
N PRO A 155 -21.99 1.42 -32.36
CA PRO A 155 -22.47 1.04 -31.06
C PRO A 155 -23.71 1.87 -30.72
N GLN A 156 -24.83 1.20 -30.50
CA GLN A 156 -26.03 1.82 -29.92
C GLN A 156 -25.77 2.09 -28.44
N PHE A 157 -25.06 3.19 -28.15
CA PHE A 157 -25.05 3.76 -26.81
C PHE A 157 -26.12 4.84 -26.76
N GLU A 158 -27.22 4.57 -26.06
CA GLU A 158 -28.05 5.65 -25.56
C GLU A 158 -27.36 6.30 -24.34
N PRO A 159 -27.32 7.64 -24.26
CA PRO A 159 -26.71 8.35 -23.15
C PRO A 159 -27.29 7.91 -21.80
N ILE A 160 -26.41 7.76 -20.82
CA ILE A 160 -26.72 7.28 -19.45
C ILE A 160 -27.70 8.23 -18.72
N PHE A 161 -27.77 9.49 -19.15
CA PHE A 161 -28.65 10.52 -18.59
C PHE A 161 -29.65 10.96 -19.64
N ASP A 162 -30.92 11.01 -19.28
CA ASP A 162 -31.91 11.58 -20.17
C ASP A 162 -31.77 13.12 -20.26
N ALA A 163 -32.45 13.73 -21.23
CA ALA A 163 -32.35 15.17 -21.48
C ALA A 163 -32.82 16.03 -20.28
N SER A 164 -33.68 15.50 -19.41
CA SER A 164 -34.16 16.19 -18.21
C SER A 164 -33.12 16.11 -17.08
N GLU A 165 -32.44 14.98 -16.93
CA GLU A 165 -31.33 14.82 -15.99
C GLU A 165 -30.11 15.65 -16.38
N LEU A 166 -29.82 15.73 -17.68
CA LEU A 166 -28.78 16.62 -18.22
C LEU A 166 -29.12 18.10 -17.99
N ALA A 167 -30.40 18.48 -18.14
CA ALA A 167 -30.84 19.86 -17.88
C ALA A 167 -30.67 20.24 -16.39
N VAL A 168 -30.98 19.34 -15.46
CA VAL A 168 -30.76 19.58 -14.01
C VAL A 168 -29.27 19.71 -13.68
N ILE A 169 -28.41 18.89 -14.31
CA ILE A 169 -26.96 18.97 -14.15
C ILE A 169 -26.41 20.28 -14.73
N GLU A 170 -26.93 20.74 -15.86
CA GLU A 170 -26.55 22.02 -16.47
C GLU A 170 -27.05 23.23 -15.66
N GLU A 171 -28.25 23.16 -15.09
CA GLU A 171 -28.82 24.19 -14.21
C GLU A 171 -28.00 24.33 -12.91
N GLN A 172 -27.61 23.21 -12.29
CA GLN A 172 -26.71 23.21 -11.14
C GLN A 172 -25.32 23.77 -11.47
N ARG A 173 -24.85 23.58 -12.70
CA ARG A 173 -23.59 24.12 -13.22
C ARG A 173 -23.69 25.63 -13.52
N ALA A 174 -24.84 26.09 -14.00
CA ALA A 174 -25.14 27.51 -14.25
C ALA A 174 -25.28 28.29 -12.92
N LEU A 175 -25.95 27.72 -11.93
CA LEU A 175 -26.07 28.29 -10.58
C LEU A 175 -24.71 28.39 -9.86
N SER A 176 -23.81 27.45 -10.13
CA SER A 176 -22.43 27.47 -9.61
C SER A 176 -21.52 28.49 -10.31
N SER A 177 -21.93 29.01 -11.47
CA SER A 177 -21.14 29.96 -12.28
C SER A 177 -21.68 31.40 -12.28
N ALA A 178 -22.87 31.65 -11.70
CA ALA A 178 -23.48 32.99 -11.59
C ALA A 178 -22.83 33.92 -10.53
N GLY A 179 -21.87 33.43 -9.74
CA GLY A 179 -21.18 34.20 -8.70
C GLY A 179 -19.97 35.03 -9.18
N ARG A 180 -20.03 35.68 -10.35
CA ARG A 180 -19.26 36.88 -10.78
C ARG A 180 -19.32 37.01 -12.31
N ALA A 181 -20.21 37.84 -12.80
CA ALA A 181 -20.10 38.45 -14.11
C ALA A 181 -20.30 39.96 -13.98
N SER A 182 -19.23 40.73 -14.23
CA SER A 182 -19.33 42.10 -14.71
C SER A 182 -18.48 42.17 -15.98
N GLU A 183 -19.22 42.40 -17.06
CA GLU A 183 -18.93 42.83 -18.43
C GLU A 183 -17.55 42.59 -19.08
N ARG A 184 -17.64 41.97 -20.26
CA ARG A 184 -16.57 41.79 -21.24
C ARG A 184 -16.21 43.12 -21.91
N THR A 185 -14.91 43.35 -22.07
CA THR A 185 -14.37 44.08 -23.23
C THR A 185 -13.18 43.28 -23.76
N GLN A 186 -13.23 42.93 -25.04
CA GLN A 186 -12.19 42.15 -25.74
C GLN A 186 -10.96 43.02 -25.99
N THR A 187 -9.77 42.54 -25.62
CA THR A 187 -8.46 43.00 -26.11
C THR A 187 -7.43 41.87 -25.93
N PRO A 188 -6.32 41.86 -26.73
CA PRO A 188 -5.69 40.63 -27.19
C PRO A 188 -4.73 39.98 -26.18
N ILE A 189 -4.46 38.70 -26.46
CA ILE A 189 -3.62 37.74 -25.75
C ILE A 189 -2.31 38.37 -25.26
N ARG A 190 -2.18 38.52 -23.93
CA ARG A 190 -0.90 38.68 -23.25
C ARG A 190 -0.67 37.48 -22.34
N ALA A 191 0.26 36.63 -22.74
CA ALA A 191 0.73 35.49 -21.98
C ALA A 191 1.41 35.96 -20.69
N THR A 192 0.69 35.98 -19.57
CA THR A 192 1.25 35.93 -18.21
C THR A 192 0.14 35.66 -17.19
N SER A 193 -0.02 34.41 -16.75
CA SER A 193 -0.29 34.09 -15.34
C SER A 193 -0.33 32.58 -15.15
N ILE A 194 0.67 32.10 -14.41
CA ILE A 194 0.63 30.99 -13.44
C ILE A 194 -0.65 30.14 -13.52
N SER A 195 -0.48 28.94 -14.09
CA SER A 195 -1.44 27.84 -14.07
C SER A 195 -2.14 27.74 -12.71
N SER A 196 -3.43 28.07 -12.68
CA SER A 196 -4.31 27.80 -11.56
C SER A 196 -4.53 26.29 -11.48
N ASN A 197 -3.78 25.60 -10.62
CA ASN A 197 -3.97 24.18 -10.36
C ASN A 197 -5.41 23.94 -9.86
N PRO A 198 -6.28 23.23 -10.61
CA PRO A 198 -7.67 22.98 -10.22
C PRO A 198 -7.81 22.06 -9.00
N TYR A 199 -6.71 21.43 -8.55
CA TYR A 199 -6.66 20.58 -7.36
C TYR A 199 -6.13 21.28 -6.10
N ALA A 200 -5.87 22.59 -6.15
CA ALA A 200 -5.55 23.36 -4.96
C ALA A 200 -6.83 23.56 -4.12
N SER A 201 -6.87 23.01 -2.91
CA SER A 201 -7.95 23.29 -1.94
C SER A 201 -8.06 24.81 -1.72
N LYS A 202 -9.26 25.37 -1.93
CA LYS A 202 -9.56 26.80 -1.63
C LYS A 202 -9.54 27.12 -0.13
N LYS A 203 -9.55 26.10 0.74
CA LYS A 203 -9.46 26.26 2.21
C LYS A 203 -8.00 26.18 2.63
N SER A 204 -7.47 27.26 3.21
CA SER A 204 -6.10 27.30 3.73
C SER A 204 -5.92 26.23 4.81
N ILE A 205 -5.00 25.29 4.58
CA ILE A 205 -4.73 24.15 5.49
C ILE A 205 -4.00 24.60 6.78
N GLY A 206 -3.58 25.86 6.85
CA GLY A 206 -3.07 26.54 8.04
C GLY A 206 -2.43 27.88 7.63
N ALA A 207 -1.54 28.43 8.47
CA ALA A 207 -0.78 29.64 8.12
C ALA A 207 -0.10 29.48 6.77
N MET A 208 -0.17 30.49 5.89
CA MET A 208 0.45 30.41 4.57
C MET A 208 1.98 30.25 4.66
N PRO A 209 2.60 29.53 3.71
CA PRO A 209 4.06 29.43 3.67
C PRO A 209 4.68 30.81 3.41
N PRO A 210 5.83 31.13 4.04
CA PRO A 210 6.51 32.38 3.78
C PRO A 210 6.97 32.47 2.33
N LYS A 211 6.96 33.68 1.76
CA LYS A 211 7.48 33.94 0.41
C LYS A 211 9.00 33.80 0.41
N SER A 212 9.50 32.61 0.09
CA SER A 212 10.92 32.29 0.04
C SER A 212 11.31 31.67 -1.30
N PRO A 213 12.35 32.17 -1.99
CA PRO A 213 12.88 31.52 -3.20
C PRO A 213 13.28 30.05 -2.97
N ARG A 214 13.76 29.71 -1.76
CA ARG A 214 14.11 28.33 -1.39
C ARG A 214 12.89 27.42 -1.40
N LEU A 215 11.79 27.84 -0.76
CA LEU A 215 10.52 27.10 -0.75
C LEU A 215 9.91 26.96 -2.14
N GLN A 216 10.00 28.00 -2.98
CA GLN A 216 9.52 27.93 -4.36
C GLN A 216 10.30 26.90 -5.19
N ARG A 217 11.63 26.87 -5.06
CA ARG A 217 12.46 25.84 -5.71
C ARG A 217 12.16 24.44 -5.20
N LEU A 218 12.00 24.28 -3.88
CA LEU A 218 11.64 23.00 -3.28
C LEU A 218 10.27 22.50 -3.79
N ARG A 219 9.27 23.39 -3.88
CA ARG A 219 7.94 23.05 -4.43
C ARG A 219 8.05 22.45 -5.82
N VAL A 220 8.80 23.10 -6.70
CA VAL A 220 9.01 22.61 -8.08
C VAL A 220 9.75 21.29 -8.08
N ARG A 221 10.80 21.14 -7.26
CA ARG A 221 11.57 19.90 -7.16
C ARG A 221 10.70 18.73 -6.69
N ILE A 222 9.91 18.91 -5.64
CA ILE A 222 8.99 17.89 -5.12
C ILE A 222 8.01 17.45 -6.20
N ALA A 223 7.37 18.41 -6.88
CA ALA A 223 6.42 18.10 -7.95
C ALA A 223 7.06 17.29 -9.09
N GLN A 224 8.29 17.65 -9.49
CA GLN A 224 9.05 16.90 -10.50
C GLN A 224 9.44 15.50 -10.04
N THR A 225 9.91 15.35 -8.80
CA THR A 225 10.25 14.05 -8.21
C THR A 225 9.03 13.15 -8.16
N LEU A 226 7.91 13.61 -7.59
CA LEU A 226 6.66 12.84 -7.52
C LEU A 226 6.16 12.44 -8.92
N ALA A 227 6.16 13.37 -9.88
CA ALA A 227 5.74 13.08 -11.26
C ALA A 227 6.64 12.04 -11.95
N THR A 228 7.94 12.02 -11.64
CA THR A 228 8.89 11.03 -12.19
C THR A 228 8.54 9.63 -11.71
N TYR A 229 8.29 9.45 -10.41
CA TYR A 229 7.96 8.14 -9.85
C TYR A 229 6.53 7.69 -10.17
N GLN A 230 5.56 8.61 -10.30
CA GLN A 230 4.21 8.27 -10.78
C GLN A 230 4.20 7.66 -12.18
N ARG A 231 5.17 8.01 -13.04
CA ARG A 231 5.33 7.47 -14.40
C ARG A 231 6.00 6.09 -14.43
N ARG A 232 6.37 5.53 -13.28
CA ARG A 232 7.01 4.22 -13.12
C ARG A 232 6.07 3.26 -12.39
N PRO A 233 4.96 2.83 -13.02
CA PRO A 233 4.01 1.93 -12.38
C PRO A 233 4.68 0.58 -12.09
N MET A 234 4.48 0.07 -10.88
CA MET A 234 4.81 -1.29 -10.51
C MET A 234 3.95 -2.28 -11.32
N ASN A 235 4.31 -3.56 -11.30
CA ASN A 235 3.56 -4.61 -12.00
C ASN A 235 3.31 -5.83 -11.12
N THR A 236 2.19 -6.50 -11.33
CA THR A 236 1.74 -7.59 -10.45
C THR A 236 2.48 -8.90 -10.66
N SER A 237 3.30 -9.06 -11.71
CA SER A 237 4.13 -10.26 -11.88
C SER A 237 5.42 -10.21 -11.06
N HIS A 238 6.02 -9.02 -10.92
CA HIS A 238 7.30 -8.84 -10.24
C HIS A 238 7.14 -8.44 -8.78
N HIS A 239 6.07 -7.72 -8.45
CA HIS A 239 5.87 -7.15 -7.12
C HIS A 239 4.79 -7.92 -6.36
N SER A 240 5.08 -8.16 -5.09
CA SER A 240 4.21 -8.75 -4.09
C SER A 240 3.15 -7.78 -3.58
N PRO A 241 2.10 -8.26 -2.90
CA PRO A 241 1.12 -7.41 -2.23
C PRO A 241 1.75 -6.34 -1.31
N TRP A 242 2.80 -6.70 -0.56
CA TRP A 242 3.54 -5.79 0.31
C TRP A 242 4.19 -4.65 -0.47
N GLU A 243 4.82 -4.96 -1.59
CA GLU A 243 5.50 -3.96 -2.44
C GLU A 243 4.45 -3.03 -3.08
N ILE A 244 3.36 -3.58 -3.61
CA ILE A 244 2.27 -2.80 -4.22
C ILE A 244 1.61 -1.84 -3.21
N MET A 245 1.36 -2.28 -1.96
CA MET A 245 0.77 -1.38 -0.95
C MET A 245 1.70 -0.23 -0.54
N HIS A 246 3.01 -0.47 -0.47
CA HIS A 246 3.99 0.60 -0.29
C HIS A 246 4.14 1.48 -1.53
N GLY A 247 3.84 0.96 -2.72
CA GLY A 247 3.77 1.75 -3.95
C GLY A 247 2.63 2.78 -3.91
N PHE A 248 1.43 2.35 -3.50
CA PHE A 248 0.28 3.24 -3.48
C PHE A 248 0.17 4.14 -2.24
N VAL A 249 0.90 3.88 -1.14
CA VAL A 249 0.92 4.83 0.00
C VAL A 249 1.47 6.20 -0.41
N GLY A 250 2.46 6.24 -1.31
CA GLY A 250 3.06 7.50 -1.76
C GLY A 250 2.15 8.36 -2.63
N PHE A 251 1.24 7.75 -3.38
CA PHE A 251 0.41 8.43 -4.38
C PHE A 251 -1.10 8.32 -4.15
N GLY A 252 -1.56 7.53 -3.18
CA GLY A 252 -2.95 7.37 -2.79
C GLY A 252 -3.83 6.63 -3.81
N ILE A 253 -5.12 6.99 -3.81
CA ILE A 253 -6.17 6.37 -4.62
C ILE A 253 -5.88 6.30 -6.13
N PRO A 254 -5.31 7.32 -6.80
CA PRO A 254 -5.10 7.29 -8.26
C PRO A 254 -3.95 6.40 -8.71
N THR A 255 -3.23 5.73 -7.80
CA THR A 255 -2.08 4.90 -8.14
C THR A 255 -2.47 3.82 -9.15
N LYS A 256 -1.72 3.74 -10.24
CA LYS A 256 -1.86 2.70 -11.26
C LYS A 256 -0.72 1.70 -11.20
N ILE A 257 -1.04 0.44 -11.40
CA ILE A 257 -0.08 -0.66 -11.56
C ILE A 257 -0.37 -1.39 -12.86
N ARG A 258 0.60 -2.16 -13.36
CA ARG A 258 0.42 -3.00 -14.54
C ARG A 258 -0.05 -4.39 -14.13
N ALA A 259 -1.21 -4.81 -14.61
CA ALA A 259 -1.69 -6.18 -14.43
C ALA A 259 -0.82 -7.15 -15.25
N GLY A 260 -0.17 -8.10 -14.57
CA GLY A 260 0.82 -9.00 -15.15
C GLY A 260 2.20 -8.36 -15.25
N GLY A 261 2.79 -8.39 -16.44
CA GLY A 261 4.18 -7.97 -16.69
C GLY A 261 4.39 -6.46 -16.86
N PRO A 262 5.64 -6.02 -17.12
CA PRO A 262 5.97 -4.62 -17.41
C PRO A 262 5.25 -4.01 -18.63
N ARG A 263 4.65 -4.83 -19.49
CA ARG A 263 3.83 -4.41 -20.64
C ARG A 263 2.32 -4.60 -20.41
N GLY A 264 1.92 -4.96 -19.19
CA GLY A 264 0.54 -5.17 -18.81
C GLY A 264 -0.30 -3.90 -18.84
N GLU A 265 -1.62 -4.09 -18.85
CA GLU A 265 -2.61 -3.02 -18.80
C GLU A 265 -2.52 -2.26 -17.46
N LEU A 266 -2.73 -0.94 -17.50
CA LEU A 266 -2.77 -0.12 -16.30
C LEU A 266 -4.12 -0.25 -15.60
N VAL A 267 -4.10 -0.80 -14.39
CA VAL A 267 -5.26 -0.92 -13.50
C VAL A 267 -5.05 -0.10 -12.23
N ASN A 268 -6.14 0.24 -11.54
CA ASN A 268 -6.05 0.89 -10.23
C ASN A 268 -5.43 -0.06 -9.19
N ALA A 269 -4.41 0.39 -8.47
CA ALA A 269 -3.67 -0.45 -7.53
C ALA A 269 -4.51 -0.91 -6.34
N ILE A 270 -5.26 0.01 -5.73
CA ILE A 270 -6.13 -0.28 -4.59
C ILE A 270 -7.31 -1.14 -5.04
N GLY A 271 -7.93 -0.82 -6.17
CA GLY A 271 -9.02 -1.59 -6.77
C GLY A 271 -8.60 -3.03 -7.08
N TRP A 272 -7.42 -3.23 -7.67
CA TRP A 272 -6.87 -4.56 -7.92
C TRP A 272 -6.73 -5.37 -6.63
N MET A 273 -6.09 -4.78 -5.61
CA MET A 273 -5.83 -5.43 -4.33
C MET A 273 -7.13 -5.72 -3.54
N ASN A 274 -8.09 -4.81 -3.58
CA ASN A 274 -9.41 -4.96 -2.95
C ASN A 274 -10.31 -5.97 -3.66
N SER A 275 -10.01 -6.32 -4.91
CA SER A 275 -10.76 -7.29 -5.71
C SER A 275 -10.10 -8.68 -5.73
N GLY A 276 -9.27 -9.00 -4.73
CA GLY A 276 -8.56 -10.28 -4.67
C GLY A 276 -7.49 -10.45 -5.77
N GLY A 277 -7.03 -9.35 -6.35
CA GLY A 277 -6.03 -9.36 -7.43
C GLY A 277 -4.71 -9.97 -6.96
N ARG A 278 -4.14 -10.84 -7.80
CA ARG A 278 -2.87 -11.50 -7.51
C ARG A 278 -1.68 -10.61 -7.83
N CYS A 279 -0.72 -10.59 -6.91
CA CYS A 279 0.57 -9.93 -7.03
C CYS A 279 1.64 -10.98 -6.67
N ARG A 280 2.54 -11.30 -7.61
CA ARG A 280 3.54 -12.37 -7.50
C ARG A 280 2.94 -13.70 -7.00
N GLY A 281 1.76 -14.03 -7.54
CA GLY A 281 1.01 -15.24 -7.18
C GLY A 281 0.23 -15.18 -5.86
N GLN A 282 0.41 -14.15 -5.04
CA GLN A 282 -0.22 -13.96 -3.74
C GLN A 282 -1.40 -12.98 -3.81
N VAL A 283 -2.34 -13.06 -2.88
CA VAL A 283 -3.43 -12.08 -2.69
C VAL A 283 -3.25 -11.37 -1.35
N MET A 284 -3.67 -10.11 -1.22
CA MET A 284 -3.61 -9.39 0.05
C MET A 284 -4.74 -9.77 1.01
N LEU A 285 -5.94 -9.94 0.46
CA LEU A 285 -7.16 -10.22 1.20
C LEU A 285 -7.68 -11.61 0.83
N THR A 286 -8.26 -12.29 1.81
CA THR A 286 -8.99 -13.56 1.65
C THR A 286 -10.33 -13.47 2.39
N VAL A 287 -11.22 -14.43 2.17
CA VAL A 287 -12.35 -14.64 3.08
C VAL A 287 -11.96 -15.64 4.18
N ARG A 288 -12.17 -15.26 5.45
CA ARG A 288 -12.03 -16.12 6.63
C ARG A 288 -13.25 -15.93 7.52
N ASP A 289 -13.91 -17.02 7.90
CA ASP A 289 -15.14 -16.99 8.72
C ASP A 289 -16.22 -16.04 8.17
N ASN A 290 -16.42 -16.06 6.84
CA ASN A 290 -17.33 -15.17 6.09
C ASN A 290 -17.04 -13.67 6.26
N LYS A 291 -15.77 -13.30 6.52
CA LYS A 291 -15.31 -11.91 6.64
C LYS A 291 -14.05 -11.70 5.80
N PRO A 292 -13.83 -10.48 5.26
CA PRO A 292 -12.56 -10.15 4.66
C PRO A 292 -11.47 -10.17 5.73
N HIS A 293 -10.35 -10.80 5.41
CA HIS A 293 -9.19 -10.89 6.29
C HIS A 293 -7.93 -10.58 5.51
N ALA A 294 -7.09 -9.69 6.05
CA ALA A 294 -5.80 -9.37 5.46
C ALA A 294 -4.75 -10.43 5.84
N LEU A 295 -4.12 -11.03 4.82
CA LEU A 295 -3.15 -12.08 5.02
C LEU A 295 -1.82 -11.53 5.54
N TYR A 296 -1.20 -12.25 6.47
CA TYR A 296 0.07 -11.89 7.10
C TYR A 296 1.20 -12.83 6.65
N GLY A 297 2.39 -12.28 6.37
CA GLY A 297 3.58 -13.07 6.02
C GLY A 297 4.48 -12.44 4.96
N VAL A 298 5.43 -13.22 4.46
CA VAL A 298 6.41 -12.76 3.45
C VAL A 298 5.70 -12.39 2.14
N GLY A 299 5.90 -11.14 1.71
CA GLY A 299 5.24 -10.57 0.52
C GLY A 299 3.81 -10.07 0.78
N LEU A 300 3.27 -10.28 1.99
CA LEU A 300 1.95 -9.85 2.43
C LEU A 300 2.09 -8.74 3.47
N GLN A 301 1.05 -8.45 4.26
CA GLN A 301 1.23 -7.50 5.35
C GLN A 301 2.25 -8.05 6.37
N GLY A 302 3.20 -7.20 6.77
CA GLY A 302 4.27 -7.55 7.73
C GLY A 302 3.91 -7.26 9.18
N HIS A 303 2.82 -6.54 9.42
CA HIS A 303 2.31 -6.19 10.74
C HIS A 303 0.78 -6.32 10.75
N SER A 304 0.19 -6.64 11.90
CA SER A 304 -1.27 -6.70 12.06
C SER A 304 -1.91 -5.37 11.68
N ALA A 305 -3.05 -5.38 10.99
CA ALA A 305 -3.78 -4.21 10.49
C ALA A 305 -3.00 -3.26 9.56
N GLN A 306 -1.83 -3.64 9.03
CA GLN A 306 -1.01 -2.77 8.18
C GLN A 306 -1.73 -2.41 6.88
N TYR A 307 -2.43 -3.36 6.25
CA TYR A 307 -3.17 -3.06 5.03
C TYR A 307 -4.29 -2.02 5.30
N LEU A 308 -5.06 -2.19 6.38
CA LEU A 308 -6.09 -1.22 6.77
C LEU A 308 -5.49 0.16 7.07
N ALA A 309 -4.33 0.21 7.73
CA ALA A 309 -3.62 1.45 8.01
C ALA A 309 -3.15 2.17 6.74
N ILE A 310 -2.69 1.45 5.71
CA ILE A 310 -2.32 2.06 4.43
C ILE A 310 -3.57 2.55 3.68
N LEU A 311 -4.68 1.79 3.68
CA LEU A 311 -5.95 2.26 3.13
C LEU A 311 -6.42 3.55 3.82
N ALA A 312 -6.30 3.63 5.14
CA ALA A 312 -6.61 4.82 5.93
C ALA A 312 -5.72 6.03 5.55
N GLN A 313 -4.41 5.82 5.38
CA GLN A 313 -3.49 6.88 4.92
C GLN A 313 -3.80 7.33 3.49
N CYS A 314 -4.28 6.41 2.64
CA CYS A 314 -4.77 6.73 1.29
C CYS A 314 -6.18 7.35 1.28
N ARG A 315 -6.88 7.42 2.43
CA ARG A 315 -8.25 7.94 2.59
C ARG A 315 -9.30 7.14 1.82
N VAL A 316 -9.08 5.84 1.71
CA VAL A 316 -10.08 4.95 1.12
C VAL A 316 -11.30 4.96 2.03
N SER A 317 -12.49 5.16 1.46
CA SER A 317 -13.73 5.20 2.24
C SER A 317 -14.01 3.84 2.87
N ALA A 318 -14.57 3.81 4.09
CA ALA A 318 -15.10 2.59 4.70
C ALA A 318 -16.15 1.90 3.80
N LYS A 319 -16.84 2.66 2.94
CA LYS A 319 -17.83 2.12 1.98
C LYS A 319 -17.19 1.57 0.69
N SER A 320 -15.87 1.68 0.52
CA SER A 320 -15.21 1.22 -0.70
C SER A 320 -15.37 -0.30 -0.83
N PRO A 321 -15.68 -0.81 -2.03
CA PRO A 321 -15.97 -2.22 -2.22
C PRO A 321 -14.72 -3.08 -2.08
N LEU A 322 -14.92 -4.29 -1.55
CA LEU A 322 -13.99 -5.41 -1.60
C LEU A 322 -14.71 -6.57 -2.29
N LEU A 323 -14.12 -7.14 -3.34
CA LEU A 323 -14.68 -8.28 -4.05
C LEU A 323 -13.75 -9.47 -3.84
N LEU A 324 -14.12 -10.38 -2.95
CA LEU A 324 -13.26 -11.49 -2.50
C LEU A 324 -14.02 -12.80 -2.67
N ASP A 325 -13.42 -13.78 -3.36
CA ASP A 325 -14.00 -15.10 -3.58
C ASP A 325 -15.46 -15.08 -4.09
N GLY A 326 -15.77 -14.12 -4.99
CA GLY A 326 -17.12 -13.91 -5.54
C GLY A 326 -18.12 -13.27 -4.58
N GLN A 327 -17.70 -12.91 -3.37
CA GLN A 327 -18.52 -12.26 -2.36
C GLN A 327 -18.22 -10.75 -2.28
N ASN A 328 -19.27 -9.98 -2.04
CA ASN A 328 -19.18 -8.52 -1.89
C ASN A 328 -19.02 -8.15 -0.42
N PHE A 329 -17.93 -7.45 -0.11
CA PHE A 329 -17.68 -6.80 1.16
C PHE A 329 -17.36 -5.33 0.95
N THR A 330 -17.06 -4.64 2.04
CA THR A 330 -16.56 -3.26 2.05
C THR A 330 -15.38 -3.14 3.00
N VAL A 331 -14.65 -2.03 2.92
CA VAL A 331 -13.61 -1.71 3.91
C VAL A 331 -14.18 -1.67 5.35
N ALA A 332 -15.47 -1.36 5.54
CA ALA A 332 -16.16 -1.48 6.83
C ALA A 332 -16.12 -2.91 7.39
N ASN A 333 -16.24 -3.92 6.54
CA ASN A 333 -16.12 -5.31 6.98
C ASN A 333 -14.68 -5.65 7.40
N LEU A 334 -13.67 -5.09 6.73
CA LEU A 334 -12.26 -5.23 7.15
C LEU A 334 -11.99 -4.51 8.47
N ILE A 335 -12.60 -3.34 8.70
CA ILE A 335 -12.52 -2.62 9.98
C ILE A 335 -13.06 -3.49 11.13
N GLU A 336 -14.18 -4.20 10.90
CA GLU A 336 -14.72 -5.13 11.90
C GLU A 336 -13.80 -6.34 12.16
N ASP A 337 -13.12 -6.87 11.13
CA ASP A 337 -12.11 -7.92 11.33
C ASP A 337 -10.93 -7.42 12.18
N GLU A 338 -10.39 -6.24 11.87
CA GLU A 338 -9.25 -5.69 12.62
C GLU A 338 -9.61 -5.32 14.07
N LYS A 339 -10.85 -4.88 14.34
CA LYS A 339 -11.39 -4.71 15.71
C LYS A 339 -11.36 -6.02 16.48
N LEU A 340 -11.74 -7.12 15.84
CA LEU A 340 -11.76 -8.45 16.48
C LEU A 340 -10.35 -8.97 16.77
N ASN A 341 -9.35 -8.54 16.00
CA ASN A 341 -7.96 -9.00 16.09
C ASN A 341 -7.07 -8.15 17.04
N CYS A 342 -7.60 -7.13 17.72
CA CYS A 342 -6.85 -6.40 18.74
C CYS A 342 -6.46 -7.31 19.92
N ARG A 343 -5.19 -7.28 20.33
CA ARG A 343 -4.64 -8.13 21.40
C ARG A 343 -3.69 -7.35 22.30
N SER A 344 -3.82 -7.59 23.60
CA SER A 344 -2.95 -7.00 24.62
C SER A 344 -1.49 -7.38 24.41
N GLY A 345 -0.58 -6.43 24.60
CA GLY A 345 0.86 -6.69 24.56
C GLY A 345 1.41 -7.04 23.17
N THR A 346 0.60 -6.88 22.12
CA THR A 346 1.06 -6.96 20.73
C THR A 346 1.35 -5.58 20.16
N GLU A 347 1.92 -5.52 18.96
CA GLU A 347 2.07 -4.24 18.26
C GLU A 347 0.70 -3.77 17.73
N LEU A 348 0.24 -2.62 18.23
CA LEU A 348 -1.06 -2.03 17.88
C LEU A 348 -0.91 -0.80 16.99
N THR A 349 0.32 -0.48 16.57
CA THR A 349 0.68 0.70 15.77
C THR A 349 -0.26 0.93 14.58
N PHE A 350 -0.42 -0.08 13.74
CA PHE A 350 -1.21 0.03 12.51
C PHE A 350 -2.71 -0.07 12.79
N ALA A 351 -3.12 -0.87 13.78
CA ALA A 351 -4.50 -0.89 14.24
C ALA A 351 -4.93 0.50 14.74
N LEU A 352 -4.06 1.21 15.47
CA LEU A 352 -4.31 2.57 15.91
C LEU A 352 -4.45 3.55 14.73
N ILE A 353 -3.60 3.47 13.70
CA ILE A 353 -3.72 4.30 12.49
C ILE A 353 -5.07 4.04 11.79
N GLY A 354 -5.37 2.76 11.51
CA GLY A 354 -6.58 2.36 10.81
C GLY A 354 -7.85 2.70 11.60
N LEU A 355 -7.94 2.24 12.85
CA LEU A 355 -9.15 2.40 13.65
C LEU A 355 -9.40 3.85 14.06
N ALA A 356 -8.37 4.65 14.39
CA ALA A 356 -8.57 6.07 14.67
C ALA A 356 -9.00 6.88 13.44
N HIS A 357 -8.69 6.39 12.23
CA HIS A 357 -9.19 6.99 10.99
C HIS A 357 -10.70 6.79 10.84
N TYR A 358 -11.16 5.54 11.00
CA TYR A 358 -12.52 5.13 10.64
C TYR A 358 -13.54 5.22 11.77
N LEU A 359 -13.12 5.08 13.03
CA LEU A 359 -14.03 5.06 14.18
C LEU A 359 -14.18 6.45 14.80
N PRO A 360 -15.36 6.73 15.42
CA PRO A 360 -15.50 7.90 16.28
C PRO A 360 -14.60 7.77 17.53
N THR A 361 -14.25 8.90 18.16
CA THR A 361 -13.23 8.92 19.23
C THR A 361 -13.66 8.20 20.51
N ASP A 362 -14.96 7.99 20.69
CA ASP A 362 -15.60 7.33 21.82
C ASP A 362 -15.99 5.87 21.50
N ALA A 363 -15.54 5.33 20.35
CA ALA A 363 -15.82 3.97 19.98
C ALA A 363 -15.28 2.97 21.00
N VAL A 364 -16.15 2.01 21.34
CA VAL A 364 -15.84 0.86 22.20
C VAL A 364 -16.26 -0.40 21.45
N TRP A 365 -15.45 -1.45 21.54
CA TRP A 365 -15.77 -2.75 20.94
C TRP A 365 -15.24 -3.90 21.78
N ARG A 366 -15.66 -5.12 21.44
CA ARG A 366 -15.16 -6.35 22.05
C ARG A 366 -14.32 -7.12 21.02
N SER A 367 -13.10 -7.49 21.37
CA SER A 367 -12.25 -8.35 20.54
C SER A 367 -12.69 -9.81 20.62
N SER A 368 -12.16 -10.67 19.75
CA SER A 368 -12.58 -12.08 19.70
C SER A 368 -12.17 -12.92 20.91
N ASP A 369 -11.19 -12.46 21.69
CA ASP A 369 -10.82 -13.04 22.99
C ASP A 369 -11.72 -12.54 24.15
N GLY A 370 -12.71 -11.70 23.84
CA GLY A 370 -13.69 -11.20 24.79
C GLY A 370 -13.27 -9.93 25.52
N GLU A 371 -12.07 -9.40 25.29
CA GLU A 371 -11.63 -8.16 25.93
C GLU A 371 -12.34 -6.92 25.37
N MET A 372 -12.52 -5.91 26.22
CA MET A 372 -13.09 -4.62 25.82
C MET A 372 -12.00 -3.66 25.35
N TRP A 373 -12.18 -3.07 24.18
CA TRP A 373 -11.26 -2.14 23.56
C TRP A 373 -11.92 -0.80 23.30
N SER A 374 -11.08 0.24 23.29
CA SER A 374 -11.41 1.60 22.89
C SER A 374 -10.18 2.22 22.23
N LEU A 375 -10.35 3.35 21.53
CA LEU A 375 -9.18 4.08 21.00
C LEU A 375 -8.25 4.56 22.12
N ASP A 376 -8.79 4.93 23.28
CA ASP A 376 -8.01 5.32 24.46
C ASP A 376 -7.15 4.16 24.96
N ARG A 377 -7.71 2.94 24.96
CA ARG A 377 -6.95 1.73 25.31
C ARG A 377 -5.85 1.44 24.28
N LEU A 378 -6.15 1.51 22.97
CA LEU A 378 -5.13 1.35 21.92
C LEU A 378 -3.98 2.35 22.11
N MET A 379 -4.30 3.63 22.34
CA MET A 379 -3.32 4.67 22.64
C MET A 379 -2.50 4.34 23.89
N GLN A 380 -3.14 3.82 24.94
CA GLN A 380 -2.50 3.52 26.22
C GLN A 380 -1.55 2.34 26.12
N GLU A 381 -1.90 1.31 25.36
CA GLU A 381 -1.00 0.18 25.11
C GLU A 381 0.15 0.59 24.21
N GLU A 382 -0.12 1.35 23.16
CA GLU A 382 0.88 1.73 22.17
C GLU A 382 1.95 2.69 22.75
N ILE A 383 1.57 3.68 23.56
CA ILE A 383 2.54 4.62 24.16
C ILE A 383 3.53 3.93 25.11
N ASN A 384 3.17 2.76 25.65
CA ASN A 384 4.03 2.00 26.56
C ASN A 384 5.05 1.12 25.81
N GLN A 385 4.98 1.04 24.48
CA GLN A 385 5.87 0.21 23.66
C GLN A 385 7.18 0.94 23.30
N PRO A 386 8.34 0.25 23.28
CA PRO A 386 9.65 0.89 23.12
C PRO A 386 9.92 1.36 21.68
N ILE A 387 10.40 2.60 21.51
CA ILE A 387 10.69 3.16 20.18
C ILE A 387 12.00 2.62 19.56
N ARG A 388 13.12 2.62 20.30
CA ARG A 388 14.47 2.37 19.75
C ARG A 388 14.72 0.96 19.21
N THR A 389 13.90 -0.01 19.61
CA THR A 389 13.98 -1.43 19.18
C THR A 389 12.88 -1.82 18.20
N ALA A 390 11.97 -0.89 17.89
CA ALA A 390 10.86 -1.17 17.00
C ALA A 390 11.30 -1.19 15.52
N PRO A 391 10.58 -1.95 14.67
CA PRO A 391 10.72 -1.91 13.22
C PRO A 391 10.65 -0.47 12.68
N CYS A 392 11.39 -0.20 11.59
CA CYS A 392 11.52 1.14 11.00
C CYS A 392 11.87 2.24 12.04
N GLY A 393 12.68 1.87 13.03
CA GLY A 393 13.13 2.75 14.11
C GLY A 393 12.02 3.28 15.02
N GLY A 394 10.83 2.67 15.01
CA GLY A 394 9.68 3.14 15.80
C GLY A 394 8.99 4.39 15.26
N THR A 395 9.33 4.83 14.05
CA THR A 395 8.70 6.00 13.40
C THR A 395 7.20 5.80 13.16
N HIS A 396 6.76 4.60 12.77
CA HIS A 396 5.34 4.30 12.60
C HIS A 396 4.54 4.39 13.90
N ARG A 397 5.17 4.09 15.05
CA ARG A 397 4.56 4.29 16.38
C ARG A 397 4.39 5.75 16.72
N LEU A 398 5.42 6.55 16.46
CA LEU A 398 5.29 8.00 16.64
C LEU A 398 4.25 8.60 15.68
N PHE A 399 4.15 8.07 14.46
CA PHE A 399 3.10 8.40 13.51
C PHE A 399 1.72 8.03 14.05
N SER A 400 1.51 6.80 14.52
CA SER A 400 0.20 6.33 15.00
C SER A 400 -0.28 7.13 16.21
N LEU A 401 0.61 7.42 17.17
CA LEU A 401 0.31 8.26 18.33
C LEU A 401 -0.07 9.68 17.91
N ALA A 402 0.70 10.29 17.00
CA ALA A 402 0.40 11.62 16.48
C ALA A 402 -0.93 11.65 15.74
N TYR A 403 -1.19 10.61 14.93
CA TYR A 403 -2.42 10.45 14.17
C TYR A 403 -3.63 10.35 15.11
N GLY A 404 -3.56 9.48 16.12
CA GLY A 404 -4.59 9.35 17.16
C GLY A 404 -4.88 10.67 17.87
N CYS A 405 -3.84 11.40 18.27
CA CYS A 405 -3.99 12.75 18.84
C CYS A 405 -4.68 13.72 17.87
N GLN A 406 -4.31 13.73 16.59
CA GLN A 406 -4.94 14.61 15.60
C GLN A 406 -6.44 14.29 15.45
N ARG A 407 -6.80 13.01 15.42
CA ARG A 407 -8.20 12.56 15.33
C ARG A 407 -9.00 12.97 16.57
N ARG A 408 -8.44 12.78 17.77
CA ARG A 408 -9.01 13.24 19.04
C ARG A 408 -9.24 14.75 19.04
N LEU A 409 -8.20 15.51 18.73
CA LEU A 409 -8.26 16.98 18.71
C LEU A 409 -9.30 17.49 17.73
N ARG A 410 -9.41 16.89 16.54
CA ARG A 410 -10.44 17.25 15.55
C ARG A 410 -11.86 16.95 16.05
N ALA A 411 -12.05 15.84 16.77
CA ALA A 411 -13.36 15.43 17.25
C ALA A 411 -13.83 16.23 18.48
N THR A 412 -12.92 16.56 19.40
CA THR A 412 -13.29 17.11 20.72
C THR A 412 -12.77 18.52 20.98
N GLY A 413 -11.86 19.03 20.14
CA GLY A 413 -11.19 20.32 20.36
C GLY A 413 -10.12 20.31 21.46
N LYS A 414 -9.90 19.19 22.16
CA LYS A 414 -8.93 19.08 23.26
C LYS A 414 -8.18 17.74 23.27
N LEU A 415 -7.00 17.74 23.89
CA LEU A 415 -6.25 16.53 24.22
C LEU A 415 -6.22 16.37 25.74
N ASP A 416 -6.74 15.24 26.22
CA ASP A 416 -6.82 14.87 27.62
C ASP A 416 -6.28 13.45 27.86
N GLY A 417 -5.95 13.14 29.12
CA GLY A 417 -5.53 11.81 29.56
C GLY A 417 -4.36 11.25 28.73
N VAL A 418 -4.57 10.05 28.17
CA VAL A 418 -3.56 9.35 27.36
C VAL A 418 -3.15 10.12 26.11
N TYR A 419 -4.06 10.88 25.48
CA TYR A 419 -3.73 11.66 24.29
C TYR A 419 -2.86 12.86 24.60
N GLN A 420 -3.06 13.49 25.77
CA GLN A 420 -2.16 14.57 26.21
C GLN A 420 -0.75 14.03 26.45
N ARG A 421 -0.65 12.88 27.15
CA ARG A 421 0.63 12.17 27.34
C ARG A 421 1.30 11.80 26.03
N ALA A 422 0.55 11.24 25.08
CA ALA A 422 1.06 10.87 23.76
C ALA A 422 1.52 12.09 22.95
N ASN A 423 0.79 13.21 23.01
CA ASN A 423 1.21 14.45 22.35
C ASN A 423 2.50 15.02 22.94
N ILE A 424 2.69 14.98 24.27
CA ILE A 424 3.96 15.36 24.91
C ILE A 424 5.07 14.43 24.43
N TYR A 425 4.85 13.12 24.49
CA TYR A 425 5.82 12.10 24.08
C TYR A 425 6.28 12.27 22.62
N VAL A 426 5.33 12.45 21.69
CA VAL A 426 5.64 12.69 20.27
C VAL A 426 6.45 13.99 20.11
N ARG A 427 6.08 15.08 20.80
CA ARG A 427 6.80 16.36 20.72
C ARG A 427 8.21 16.29 21.28
N GLU A 428 8.45 15.49 22.32
CA GLU A 428 9.79 15.23 22.85
C GLU A 428 10.66 14.54 21.78
N TYR A 429 10.14 13.52 21.09
CA TYR A 429 10.85 12.89 19.98
C TYR A 429 11.08 13.85 18.81
N GLN A 430 10.12 14.74 18.50
CA GLN A 430 10.31 15.76 17.45
C GLN A 430 11.49 16.66 17.81
N ASN A 431 11.58 17.09 19.07
CA ASN A 431 12.66 17.93 19.57
C ASN A 431 14.01 17.19 19.56
N LEU A 432 14.06 15.95 20.03
CA LEU A 432 15.26 15.10 19.97
C LEU A 432 15.76 15.00 18.52
N THR A 433 14.86 14.64 17.61
CA THR A 433 15.16 14.46 16.18
C THR A 433 15.73 15.73 15.58
N LEU A 434 15.01 16.85 15.76
CA LEU A 434 15.39 18.10 15.13
C LEU A 434 16.59 18.75 15.79
N ARG A 435 16.86 18.54 17.08
CA ARG A 435 18.02 19.15 17.75
C ARG A 435 19.29 18.34 17.63
N ARG A 436 19.21 17.00 17.58
CA ARG A 436 20.36 16.12 17.77
C ARG A 436 20.63 15.14 16.62
N LEU A 437 19.63 14.81 15.81
CA LEU A 437 19.71 13.68 14.87
C LEU A 437 19.67 14.10 13.40
N GLN A 438 19.75 15.40 13.11
CA GLN A 438 19.82 15.88 11.72
C GLN A 438 21.27 16.11 11.30
N ASN A 439 21.63 15.53 10.17
CA ASN A 439 22.93 15.62 9.53
C ASN A 439 23.07 16.91 8.73
N ARG A 440 24.31 17.24 8.34
CA ARG A 440 24.64 18.51 7.66
C ARG A 440 23.97 18.66 6.30
N ASP A 441 23.74 17.56 5.60
CA ASP A 441 23.09 17.51 4.28
C ASP A 441 21.55 17.58 4.37
N GLY A 442 20.99 17.65 5.58
CA GLY A 442 19.55 17.66 5.84
C GLY A 442 18.94 16.29 6.09
N SER A 443 19.67 15.20 5.82
CA SER A 443 19.23 13.84 6.18
C SER A 443 19.15 13.66 7.71
N PHE A 444 18.44 12.63 8.16
CA PHE A 444 18.41 12.22 9.57
C PHE A 444 19.29 11.02 9.82
N SER A 445 19.66 10.83 11.09
CA SER A 445 20.56 9.78 11.54
C SER A 445 20.29 8.43 10.89
N THR A 446 21.36 7.82 10.37
CA THR A 446 21.33 6.47 9.81
C THR A 446 21.10 5.38 10.87
N GLU A 447 21.12 5.75 12.16
CA GLU A 447 20.81 4.91 13.30
C GLU A 447 19.51 5.31 14.03
N TRP A 448 18.57 5.93 13.29
CA TRP A 448 17.25 6.31 13.79
C TRP A 448 17.36 7.18 15.05
N PHE A 449 16.72 6.76 16.15
CA PHE A 449 16.73 7.44 17.43
C PHE A 449 17.77 6.89 18.42
N LYS A 450 18.66 5.98 18.00
CA LYS A 450 19.65 5.38 18.90
C LYS A 450 20.76 6.36 19.24
N TYR A 451 21.38 6.95 18.22
CA TYR A 451 22.44 7.96 18.34
C TYR A 451 22.60 8.72 17.01
N PRO A 452 23.27 9.88 16.98
CA PRO A 452 23.62 10.55 15.73
C PRO A 452 24.59 9.72 14.90
N ASP A 453 24.29 9.51 13.61
CA ASP A 453 25.12 8.78 12.65
C ASP A 453 24.88 9.32 11.23
N ASP A 454 25.93 9.38 10.41
CA ASP A 454 25.88 9.97 9.07
C ASP A 454 26.71 9.13 8.08
N ARG A 455 26.11 8.06 7.54
CA ARG A 455 26.80 7.19 6.57
C ARG A 455 26.85 7.83 5.19
N ASP A 456 27.99 8.42 4.87
CA ASP A 456 28.22 9.12 3.60
C ASP A 456 28.21 8.20 2.36
N ASP A 457 28.46 6.90 2.54
CA ASP A 457 28.53 5.90 1.47
C ASP A 457 27.22 5.11 1.24
N ASP A 458 26.18 5.35 2.05
CA ASP A 458 24.93 4.57 2.03
C ASP A 458 23.69 5.47 1.86
N VAL A 459 23.49 5.94 0.62
CA VAL A 459 22.32 6.75 0.26
C VAL A 459 20.99 6.00 0.44
N ASP A 460 20.97 4.69 0.24
CA ASP A 460 19.79 3.85 0.47
C ASP A 460 19.37 3.88 1.93
N ARG A 461 20.33 3.78 2.86
CA ARG A 461 20.06 3.91 4.28
C ARG A 461 19.63 5.32 4.66
N LYS A 462 20.27 6.36 4.13
CA LYS A 462 19.85 7.76 4.38
C LYS A 462 18.43 8.03 3.89
N VAL A 463 18.06 7.57 2.69
CA VAL A 463 16.69 7.70 2.17
C VAL A 463 15.72 6.89 3.03
N GLN A 464 16.11 5.69 3.47
CA GLN A 464 15.30 4.89 4.38
C GLN A 464 14.99 5.63 5.68
N THR A 465 16.00 6.04 6.45
CA THR A 465 15.77 6.68 7.76
C THR A 465 15.12 8.05 7.61
N THR A 466 15.61 8.86 6.66
CA THR A 466 15.09 10.22 6.45
C THR A 466 13.66 10.19 5.91
N GLY A 467 13.31 9.28 5.00
CA GLY A 467 11.96 9.18 4.46
C GLY A 467 10.92 8.86 5.54
N HIS A 468 11.20 7.87 6.39
CA HIS A 468 10.32 7.49 7.50
C HIS A 468 10.23 8.57 8.58
N ILE A 469 11.36 9.15 8.99
CA ILE A 469 11.37 10.21 10.00
C ILE A 469 10.65 11.45 9.46
N LEU A 470 10.92 11.85 8.21
CA LEU A 470 10.27 12.98 7.58
C LEU A 470 8.77 12.75 7.45
N GLU A 471 8.32 11.56 7.01
CA GLU A 471 6.90 11.20 6.90
C GLU A 471 6.16 11.46 8.23
N TRP A 472 6.70 10.95 9.34
CA TRP A 472 6.15 11.20 10.66
C TRP A 472 6.19 12.70 11.04
N LEU A 473 7.31 13.39 10.83
CA LEU A 473 7.42 14.81 11.16
C LEU A 473 6.41 15.65 10.38
N VAL A 474 6.31 15.46 9.06
CA VAL A 474 5.36 16.24 8.24
C VAL A 474 3.91 15.86 8.51
N ALA A 475 3.63 14.68 9.03
CA ALA A 475 2.29 14.32 9.48
C ALA A 475 1.93 14.91 10.86
N SER A 476 2.92 15.20 11.72
CA SER A 476 2.69 15.49 13.15
C SER A 476 3.09 16.89 13.63
N LEU A 477 3.91 17.62 12.88
CA LEU A 477 4.39 18.96 13.26
C LEU A 477 3.34 20.05 13.04
N ASP A 478 3.18 20.96 14.00
CA ASP A 478 2.39 22.19 13.82
C ASP A 478 2.74 22.90 12.50
N GLN A 479 1.75 23.57 11.89
CA GLN A 479 1.87 24.10 10.52
C GLN A 479 3.09 25.01 10.34
N GLU A 480 3.35 25.88 11.31
CA GLU A 480 4.44 26.86 11.27
C GLU A 480 5.81 26.19 11.26
N ARG A 481 5.93 25.01 11.90
CA ARG A 481 7.18 24.26 12.00
C ARG A 481 7.57 23.61 10.68
N LEU A 482 6.64 23.42 9.75
CA LEU A 482 6.95 22.93 8.40
C LEU A 482 7.84 23.89 7.59
N TYR A 483 7.91 25.15 8.03
CA TYR A 483 8.72 26.19 7.39
C TYR A 483 10.11 26.34 8.05
N GLU A 484 10.39 25.60 9.12
CA GLU A 484 11.71 25.59 9.74
C GLU A 484 12.76 25.07 8.76
N ASN A 485 13.94 25.72 8.74
CA ASN A 485 15.05 25.35 7.83
C ASN A 485 15.43 23.87 7.90
N ARG A 486 15.27 23.26 9.08
CA ARG A 486 15.53 21.83 9.33
C ARG A 486 14.56 20.93 8.55
N ILE A 487 13.26 21.25 8.55
CA ILE A 487 12.26 20.48 7.78
C ILE A 487 12.44 20.67 6.28
N ILE A 488 12.68 21.92 5.86
CA ILE A 488 12.97 22.25 4.46
C ILE A 488 14.19 21.46 3.97
N ALA A 489 15.27 21.39 4.76
CA ALA A 489 16.49 20.66 4.40
C ALA A 489 16.23 19.15 4.25
N ALA A 490 15.44 18.53 5.13
CA ALA A 490 15.10 17.12 5.03
C ALA A 490 14.26 16.81 3.77
N ALA A 491 13.28 17.67 3.46
CA ALA A 491 12.50 17.55 2.23
C ALA A 491 13.36 17.78 0.97
N GLU A 492 14.28 18.73 1.00
CA GLU A 492 15.28 18.95 -0.06
C GLU A 492 16.18 17.73 -0.25
N PHE A 493 16.65 17.11 0.84
CA PHE A 493 17.45 15.89 0.80
C PHE A 493 16.70 14.76 0.07
N ILE A 494 15.48 14.42 0.50
CA ILE A 494 14.69 13.34 -0.11
C ILE A 494 14.40 13.65 -1.58
N ALA A 495 13.92 14.86 -1.87
CA ALA A 495 13.57 15.24 -3.25
C ALA A 495 14.79 15.22 -4.17
N THR A 496 15.97 15.61 -3.68
CA THR A 496 17.23 15.61 -4.43
C THR A 496 17.77 14.20 -4.61
N ALA A 497 17.83 13.39 -3.56
CA ALA A 497 18.33 12.01 -3.63
C ALA A 497 17.52 11.17 -4.65
N LEU A 498 16.19 11.26 -4.58
CA LEU A 498 15.30 10.55 -5.49
C LEU A 498 15.35 11.08 -6.93
N ALA A 499 15.60 12.38 -7.12
CA ALA A 499 15.69 13.00 -8.44
C ALA A 499 17.05 12.81 -9.12
N ARG A 500 18.13 12.63 -8.34
CA ARG A 500 19.49 12.48 -8.87
C ARG A 500 19.67 11.16 -9.62
N GLU A 501 19.10 10.08 -9.09
CA GLU A 501 19.17 8.75 -9.69
C GLU A 501 17.76 8.18 -9.89
N PRO A 502 16.96 8.74 -10.81
CA PRO A 502 15.56 8.36 -10.97
C PRO A 502 15.38 6.94 -11.51
N GLY A 503 16.46 6.27 -11.95
CA GLY A 503 16.47 4.87 -12.37
C GLY A 503 16.97 3.89 -11.30
N ARG A 504 17.42 4.38 -10.13
CA ARG A 504 17.91 3.52 -9.05
C ARG A 504 16.83 2.54 -8.58
N ASN A 505 17.24 1.32 -8.27
CA ASN A 505 16.37 0.29 -7.70
C ASN A 505 16.33 0.41 -6.18
N TRP A 506 15.57 1.39 -5.69
CA TRP A 506 15.33 1.57 -4.25
C TRP A 506 14.56 0.38 -3.68
N LYS A 507 14.71 0.13 -2.37
CA LYS A 507 13.80 -0.77 -1.65
C LYS A 507 12.39 -0.15 -1.65
N ASP A 508 11.38 -0.93 -2.02
CA ASP A 508 10.01 -0.42 -2.23
C ASP A 508 9.39 0.21 -0.99
N GLY A 509 9.53 -0.40 0.19
CA GLY A 509 9.03 0.17 1.45
C GLY A 509 9.62 1.56 1.76
N PRO A 510 10.95 1.67 1.88
CA PRO A 510 11.64 2.96 2.01
C PRO A 510 11.26 4.00 0.94
N LEU A 511 11.16 3.59 -0.33
CA LEU A 511 10.75 4.47 -1.41
C LEU A 511 9.33 4.99 -1.21
N GLY A 512 8.39 4.11 -0.86
CA GLY A 512 7.00 4.46 -0.56
C GLY A 512 6.89 5.52 0.53
N HIS A 513 7.56 5.34 1.66
CA HIS A 513 7.57 6.32 2.77
C HIS A 513 8.27 7.63 2.40
N ALA A 514 9.36 7.58 1.64
CA ALA A 514 10.02 8.78 1.14
C ALA A 514 9.10 9.60 0.23
N LEU A 515 8.42 8.95 -0.73
CA LEU A 515 7.46 9.61 -1.62
C LEU A 515 6.24 10.13 -0.84
N HIS A 516 5.74 9.35 0.11
CA HIS A 516 4.61 9.76 0.96
C HIS A 516 4.98 11.00 1.80
N SER A 517 6.18 11.07 2.36
CA SER A 517 6.66 12.25 3.09
C SER A 517 6.63 13.53 2.23
N LEU A 518 7.04 13.44 0.96
CA LEU A 518 6.97 14.57 0.03
C LEU A 518 5.51 14.94 -0.32
N SER A 519 4.66 13.93 -0.50
CA SER A 519 3.23 14.09 -0.78
C SER A 519 2.51 14.83 0.36
N ILE A 520 2.73 14.40 1.61
CA ILE A 520 2.19 15.07 2.81
C ILE A 520 2.74 16.49 2.92
N TYR A 521 4.05 16.68 2.71
CA TYR A 521 4.68 18.00 2.81
C TYR A 521 4.05 19.00 1.83
N GLN A 522 3.89 18.64 0.55
CA GLN A 522 3.31 19.56 -0.43
C GLN A 522 1.83 19.87 -0.17
N GLU A 523 1.10 18.89 0.34
CA GLU A 523 -0.31 19.05 0.69
C GLU A 523 -0.43 20.04 1.84
N ARG A 524 0.36 19.86 2.90
CA ARG A 524 0.28 20.73 4.07
C ARG A 524 0.84 22.13 3.80
N VAL A 525 1.96 22.25 3.10
CA VAL A 525 2.65 23.53 2.87
C VAL A 525 1.95 24.38 1.80
N TRP A 526 1.50 23.76 0.70
CA TRP A 526 0.98 24.49 -0.45
C TRP A 526 -0.47 24.17 -0.81
N GLY A 527 -1.15 23.29 -0.05
CA GLY A 527 -2.51 22.84 -0.41
C GLY A 527 -2.55 22.05 -1.71
N VAL A 528 -1.41 21.53 -2.17
CA VAL A 528 -1.29 20.78 -3.42
C VAL A 528 -1.55 19.31 -3.15
N VAL A 529 -2.69 18.84 -3.63
CA VAL A 529 -3.05 17.42 -3.61
C VAL A 529 -2.73 16.82 -4.98
N LEU A 530 -2.27 15.56 -5.01
CA LEU A 530 -2.08 14.85 -6.27
C LEU A 530 -3.43 14.67 -6.99
N PRO A 531 -3.47 14.76 -8.33
CA PRO A 531 -4.73 14.59 -9.08
C PRO A 531 -5.43 13.27 -8.74
N GLY A 532 -6.72 13.34 -8.38
CA GLY A 532 -7.51 12.17 -7.99
C GLY A 532 -7.41 11.75 -6.52
N ASN A 533 -6.60 12.44 -5.70
CA ASN A 533 -6.61 12.27 -4.25
C ASN A 533 -7.57 13.23 -3.54
N VAL A 534 -7.89 12.87 -2.29
CA VAL A 534 -8.64 13.70 -1.34
C VAL A 534 -7.65 14.38 -0.38
N VAL A 535 -8.01 15.54 0.19
CA VAL A 535 -7.21 16.19 1.25
C VAL A 535 -7.27 15.35 2.55
N ALA A 536 -6.14 15.08 3.23
CA ALA A 536 -6.06 14.37 4.54
C ALA A 536 -5.80 15.35 5.65
N PHE A 537 -4.85 16.27 5.43
CA PHE A 537 -4.35 17.10 6.48
C PHE A 537 -5.16 18.40 6.46
N THR A 538 -6.14 18.50 7.36
CA THR A 538 -6.96 19.70 7.52
C THR A 538 -7.04 20.11 8.98
N GLY A 539 -6.91 21.42 9.24
CA GLY A 539 -7.12 22.00 10.57
C GLY A 539 -5.83 22.18 11.38
N PRO A 540 -5.90 22.91 12.50
CA PRO A 540 -4.75 23.11 13.38
C PRO A 540 -4.33 21.78 14.00
N MET A 541 -3.05 21.46 13.93
CA MET A 541 -2.47 20.31 14.65
C MET A 541 -1.98 20.67 16.04
N LYS A 542 -2.16 21.94 16.41
CA LYS A 542 -1.82 22.50 17.70
C LYS A 542 -3.05 22.43 18.61
N ALA A 543 -2.93 21.71 19.72
CA ALA A 543 -3.91 21.81 20.80
C ALA A 543 -3.84 23.22 21.43
N ALA A 544 -4.96 23.72 21.95
CA ALA A 544 -4.96 24.96 22.73
C ALA A 544 -3.90 24.86 23.84
N VAL A 545 -3.11 25.93 24.03
CA VAL A 545 -1.93 25.93 24.90
C VAL A 545 -2.31 25.43 26.29
N THR A 546 -1.90 24.22 26.63
CA THR A 546 -1.82 23.79 28.02
C THR A 546 -0.43 24.18 28.49
N VAL A 547 -0.40 25.06 29.50
CA VAL A 547 0.83 25.61 30.07
C VAL A 547 1.73 24.49 30.57
N GLY A 548 2.98 24.50 30.10
CA GLY A 548 4.14 24.01 30.85
C GLY A 548 4.39 22.50 30.88
N LEU A 549 5.55 22.12 30.34
CA LEU A 549 6.57 21.20 30.89
C LEU A 549 7.35 20.58 29.73
N ALA A 550 8.10 21.42 29.00
CA ALA A 550 9.18 20.88 28.19
C ALA A 550 10.27 20.42 29.15
N ARG A 551 10.43 19.11 29.31
CA ARG A 551 11.55 18.50 30.03
C ARG A 551 12.88 18.99 29.44
N SER A 552 13.89 19.14 30.29
CA SER A 552 15.27 19.44 29.87
C SER A 552 15.81 18.34 28.95
N ASP A 553 16.82 18.68 28.13
CA ASP A 553 17.45 17.73 27.21
C ASP A 553 17.97 16.46 27.92
N GLU A 554 18.37 16.57 29.19
CA GLU A 554 18.84 15.44 30.02
C GLU A 554 17.68 14.57 30.53
N GLU A 555 16.55 15.17 30.91
CA GLU A 555 15.35 14.43 31.30
C GLU A 555 14.73 13.68 30.10
N ILE A 556 14.78 14.27 28.90
CA ILE A 556 14.38 13.59 27.65
C ILE A 556 15.34 12.43 27.35
N ARG A 557 16.64 12.60 27.58
CA ARG A 557 17.63 11.53 27.42
C ARG A 557 17.33 10.37 28.37
N GLN A 558 17.11 10.64 29.65
CA GLN A 558 16.85 9.62 30.66
C GLN A 558 15.51 8.91 30.45
N ALA A 559 14.44 9.63 30.10
CA ALA A 559 13.13 9.04 29.82
C ALA A 559 13.09 8.19 28.54
N THR A 560 14.07 8.34 27.65
CA THR A 560 14.15 7.54 26.41
C THR A 560 15.13 6.37 26.51
N LEU A 561 15.99 6.31 27.54
CA LEU A 561 16.87 5.16 27.78
C LEU A 561 16.02 3.90 28.04
N PRO A 562 16.44 2.72 27.54
CA PRO A 562 15.78 1.47 27.92
C PRO A 562 15.89 1.28 29.44
N ASN A 563 14.85 0.72 30.06
CA ASN A 563 14.90 0.16 31.41
C ASN A 563 15.88 -1.03 31.41
N ASN A 564 17.17 -0.75 31.34
CA ASN A 564 18.22 -1.74 31.59
C ASN A 564 18.69 -1.57 33.03
N ASP A 565 17.84 -1.98 33.98
CA ASP A 565 18.34 -2.34 35.31
C ASP A 565 17.38 -3.27 36.05
N LYS A 566 17.27 -4.51 35.56
CA LYS A 566 16.88 -5.69 36.36
C LYS A 566 17.59 -6.93 35.80
N THR A 567 18.91 -6.96 35.89
CA THR A 567 19.73 -8.20 35.91
C THR A 567 21.19 -7.82 36.13
N ARG A 568 21.48 -7.24 37.29
CA ARG A 568 22.80 -7.28 37.93
C ARG A 568 22.65 -7.09 39.43
N GLN A 569 22.09 -8.12 40.07
CA GLN A 569 22.56 -8.75 41.30
C GLN A 569 21.67 -9.95 41.59
#